data_AF-E9AMW1-F1
#
_entry.id   AF-E9AMW1-F1
#
_cell.length_a   1.000
_cell.length_b   1.000
_cell.length_c   1.000
_cell.angle_alpha   90.00
_cell.angle_beta   90.00
_cell.angle_gamma   90.00
#
_symmetry.space_group_name_H-M   'P 1'
#
loop_
_entity.id
_entity.type
_entity.pdbx_description
1 polymer ?
#
loop_
_entity_poly.entity_id
_entity_poly.type
_entity_poly.pdbx_seq_one_letter_code
_entity_poly.pdbx_strand_id
1 'polypeptide(L)'
;MAAMPTNTAMGTAPGKGGRAAVQARSPSGSPLPSIELDEATIALIKENEQMLQAITTLQHELDKQQVRLNEAEAARASLSDEVAELRSQLGLATSEATTSTGKVLNYKTAFTDLQHAFDQLKRDSDATKEKLEEATKRERVLMQNASNTARQQSQMKESFDVVTLALRMPNSFLASIQRIMEKLNDPALRPADRKRKLKDDIDRLQAQVAAYEPHTSSSAVASADCTPSVDIPIRQCVHAFLSVTMTLLKSEVDK
;
A
#
# COMPACT_ATOMS: atom_id res chain seq x y z
N MET A 1 -13.82 80.45 26.44
CA MET A 1 -14.69 81.62 26.23
C MET A 1 -16.14 81.17 26.31
N ALA A 2 -16.98 81.95 26.99
CA ALA A 2 -18.46 81.92 27.15
C ALA A 2 -19.06 80.65 27.82
N ALA A 3 -19.47 80.70 29.11
CA ALA A 3 -20.71 81.26 29.72
C ALA A 3 -21.80 80.17 29.87
N MET A 4 -22.04 79.62 31.09
CA MET A 4 -23.13 79.92 32.06
C MET A 4 -24.55 79.49 31.60
N PRO A 5 -25.55 79.18 32.47
CA PRO A 5 -25.58 78.89 33.94
C PRO A 5 -26.36 77.56 34.27
N THR A 6 -26.28 76.91 35.44
CA THR A 6 -26.80 77.18 36.82
C THR A 6 -28.32 77.44 36.94
N ASN A 7 -29.09 76.47 37.45
CA ASN A 7 -30.06 76.62 38.57
C ASN A 7 -30.81 75.29 38.82
N THR A 8 -30.75 74.68 40.01
CA THR A 8 -31.37 75.04 41.31
C THR A 8 -32.90 74.91 41.27
N ALA A 9 -33.38 73.78 41.79
CA ALA A 9 -34.78 73.54 42.09
C ALA A 9 -35.20 74.29 43.37
N MET A 10 -36.18 75.19 43.23
CA MET A 10 -36.88 75.80 44.37
C MET A 10 -38.11 74.97 44.71
N GLY A 11 -38.08 74.37 45.89
CA GLY A 11 -39.23 73.77 46.55
C GLY A 11 -40.13 74.85 47.16
N THR A 12 -41.42 74.61 46.98
CA THR A 12 -42.59 75.34 47.45
C THR A 12 -42.66 75.51 48.97
N ALA A 13 -43.10 76.70 49.41
CA ALA A 13 -44.26 76.96 50.27
C ALA A 13 -44.01 78.07 51.33
N PRO A 14 -44.86 79.12 51.39
CA PRO A 14 -44.79 80.15 52.42
C PRO A 14 -45.76 79.85 53.58
N GLY A 15 -45.44 80.35 54.77
CA GLY A 15 -46.49 80.65 55.76
C GLY A 15 -46.11 80.47 57.22
N LYS A 16 -45.68 81.56 57.88
CA LYS A 16 -46.03 81.81 59.29
C LYS A 16 -45.82 83.29 59.69
N GLY A 17 -46.93 84.02 59.69
CA GLY A 17 -47.31 84.95 60.76
C GLY A 17 -46.40 86.11 61.12
N GLY A 18 -46.39 87.16 60.29
CA GLY A 18 -46.00 88.51 60.72
C GLY A 18 -47.22 89.30 61.20
N ARG A 19 -47.26 89.62 62.50
CA ARG A 19 -48.17 90.62 63.09
C ARG A 19 -47.73 92.02 62.62
N ALA A 20 -48.57 92.71 61.87
CA ALA A 20 -48.45 94.15 61.67
C ALA A 20 -49.83 94.80 61.67
N ALA A 21 -50.03 95.62 62.69
CA ALA A 21 -50.84 96.83 62.78
C ALA A 21 -52.19 96.88 62.02
N VAL A 22 -53.23 96.81 62.84
CA VAL A 22 -54.55 97.43 62.68
C VAL A 22 -54.43 98.78 61.97
N GLN A 23 -54.89 98.85 60.72
CA GLN A 23 -55.20 100.09 60.05
C GLN A 23 -56.70 100.10 59.76
N ALA A 24 -57.42 100.87 60.57
CA ALA A 24 -58.85 101.13 60.42
C ALA A 24 -59.11 101.74 59.04
N ARG A 25 -59.90 101.07 58.20
CA ARG A 25 -60.49 101.62 56.98
C ARG A 25 -62.00 101.44 57.02
N SER A 26 -62.68 102.53 56.74
CA SER A 26 -64.12 102.78 56.89
C SER A 26 -65.02 101.71 56.26
N PRO A 27 -66.21 101.44 56.84
CA PRO A 27 -67.22 100.62 56.20
C PRO A 27 -67.86 101.41 55.06
N SER A 28 -67.29 101.30 53.86
CA SER A 28 -67.94 101.77 52.64
C SER A 28 -69.06 100.78 52.29
N GLY A 29 -70.26 101.08 52.78
CA GLY A 29 -71.49 100.39 52.39
C GLY A 29 -71.82 100.68 50.93
N SER A 30 -71.26 99.90 50.01
CA SER A 30 -71.81 99.70 48.68
C SER A 30 -72.01 98.18 48.53
N PRO A 31 -73.24 97.68 48.34
CA PRO A 31 -73.41 96.29 47.95
C PRO A 31 -72.68 96.14 46.61
N LEU A 32 -71.73 95.21 46.52
CA LEU A 32 -71.28 94.73 45.23
C LEU A 32 -72.55 94.35 44.46
N PRO A 33 -72.73 94.78 43.20
CA PRO A 33 -73.88 94.34 42.41
C PRO A 33 -73.85 92.81 42.39
N SER A 34 -74.91 92.18 42.91
CA SER A 34 -75.16 90.76 42.70
C SER A 34 -75.50 90.62 41.22
N ILE A 35 -74.49 90.33 40.41
CA ILE A 35 -74.71 89.95 39.01
C ILE A 35 -75.41 88.60 39.06
N GLU A 36 -76.74 88.61 38.99
CA GLU A 36 -77.52 87.40 38.75
C GLU A 36 -77.23 86.98 37.31
N LEU A 37 -76.42 85.95 37.15
CA LEU A 37 -76.20 85.30 35.85
C LEU A 37 -77.52 84.64 35.45
N ASP A 38 -77.98 84.90 34.24
CA ASP A 38 -79.14 84.24 33.68
C ASP A 38 -78.85 82.76 33.41
N GLU A 39 -79.89 81.94 33.45
CA GLU A 39 -79.79 80.47 33.35
C GLU A 39 -79.04 80.01 32.07
N ALA A 40 -79.18 80.77 30.97
CA ALA A 40 -78.49 80.49 29.71
C ALA A 40 -76.97 80.67 29.84
N THR A 41 -76.50 81.71 30.55
CA THR A 41 -75.07 81.93 30.80
C THR A 41 -74.51 80.86 31.74
N ILE A 42 -75.27 80.43 32.76
CA ILE A 42 -74.87 79.34 33.66
C ILE A 42 -74.72 78.02 32.88
N ALA A 43 -75.67 77.71 31.99
CA ALA A 43 -75.62 76.51 31.15
C ALA A 43 -74.38 76.49 30.22
N LEU A 44 -74.06 77.62 29.58
CA LEU A 44 -72.87 77.76 28.74
C LEU A 44 -71.56 77.63 29.54
N ILE A 45 -71.50 78.18 30.76
CA ILE A 45 -70.34 78.01 31.64
C ILE A 45 -70.14 76.53 31.99
N LYS A 46 -71.23 75.82 32.31
CA LYS A 46 -71.19 74.39 32.62
C LYS A 46 -70.79 73.53 31.42
N GLU A 47 -71.29 73.86 30.23
CA GLU A 47 -70.89 73.19 28.99
C GLU A 47 -69.42 73.42 28.67
N ASN A 48 -68.93 74.66 28.81
CA ASN A 48 -67.51 74.99 28.66
C ASN A 48 -66.64 74.24 29.68
N GLU A 49 -67.08 74.13 30.93
CA GLU A 49 -66.39 73.35 31.96
C GLU A 49 -66.30 71.87 31.57
N GLN A 50 -67.40 71.29 31.08
CA GLN A 50 -67.42 69.90 30.58
C GLN A 50 -66.51 69.70 29.37
N MET A 51 -66.50 70.64 28.42
CA MET A 51 -65.60 70.60 27.27
C MET A 51 -64.14 70.70 27.69
N LEU A 52 -63.80 71.56 28.66
CA LEU A 52 -62.45 71.67 29.19
C LEU A 52 -62.01 70.36 29.86
N GLN A 53 -62.87 69.73 30.66
CA GLN A 53 -62.61 68.40 31.25
C GLN A 53 -62.41 67.32 30.18
N ALA A 54 -63.21 67.34 29.11
CA ALA A 54 -63.07 66.42 27.98
C ALA A 54 -61.75 66.64 27.23
N ILE A 55 -61.36 67.89 27.00
CA ILE A 55 -60.07 68.25 26.39
C ILE A 55 -58.91 67.72 27.24
N THR A 56 -58.94 67.93 28.55
CA THR A 56 -57.88 67.41 29.44
C THR A 56 -57.80 65.87 29.40
N THR A 57 -58.95 65.20 29.35
CA THR A 57 -59.00 63.73 29.26
C THR A 57 -58.42 63.22 27.94
N LEU A 58 -58.79 63.85 26.82
CA LEU A 58 -58.29 63.50 25.50
C LEU A 58 -56.80 63.79 25.34
N GLN A 59 -56.30 64.89 25.93
CA GLN A 59 -54.87 65.18 25.97
C GLN A 59 -54.09 64.10 26.73
N HIS A 60 -54.59 63.68 27.89
CA HIS A 60 -53.95 62.62 28.66
C HIS A 60 -53.93 61.28 27.90
N GLU A 61 -55.02 60.91 27.22
CA GLU A 61 -55.06 59.69 26.43
C GLU A 61 -54.16 59.80 25.18
N LEU A 62 -54.08 60.97 24.53
CA LEU A 62 -53.15 61.22 23.44
C LEU A 62 -51.70 61.01 23.88
N ASP A 63 -51.30 61.60 25.01
CA ASP A 63 -49.94 61.45 25.57
C ASP A 63 -49.63 59.99 25.86
N LYS A 64 -50.58 59.27 26.45
CA LYS A 64 -50.45 57.84 26.74
C LYS A 64 -50.32 56.99 25.48
N GLN A 65 -51.10 57.27 24.44
CA GLN A 65 -51.00 56.57 23.16
C GLN A 65 -49.68 56.89 22.46
N GLN A 66 -49.18 58.13 22.57
CA GLN A 66 -47.88 58.52 22.03
C GLN A 66 -46.73 57.75 22.69
N VAL A 67 -46.77 57.59 24.02
CA VAL A 67 -45.77 56.77 24.73
C VAL A 67 -45.82 55.31 24.25
N ARG A 68 -47.00 54.72 24.14
CA ARG A 68 -47.17 53.33 23.65
C ARG A 68 -46.69 53.17 22.21
N LEU A 69 -46.94 54.16 21.35
CA LEU A 69 -46.47 54.14 19.98
C LEU A 69 -44.94 54.14 19.94
N ASN A 70 -44.31 55.03 20.72
CA ASN A 70 -42.85 55.12 20.79
C ASN A 70 -42.24 53.81 21.31
N GLU A 71 -42.85 53.18 22.33
CA GLU A 71 -42.42 51.87 22.85
C GLU A 71 -42.55 50.76 21.80
N ALA A 72 -43.67 50.72 21.07
CA ALA A 72 -43.90 49.75 20.01
C ALA A 72 -42.93 49.95 18.83
N GLU A 73 -42.61 51.18 18.46
CA GLU A 73 -41.63 51.50 17.42
C GLU A 73 -40.21 51.08 17.83
N ALA A 74 -39.83 51.32 19.08
CA ALA A 74 -38.55 50.87 19.62
C ALA A 74 -38.45 49.33 19.64
N ALA A 75 -39.51 48.64 20.07
CA ALA A 75 -39.57 47.17 20.04
C ALA A 75 -39.51 46.64 18.60
N ARG A 76 -40.21 47.28 17.66
CA ARG A 76 -40.16 46.92 16.24
C ARG A 76 -38.76 47.08 15.66
N ALA A 77 -38.07 48.17 15.99
CA ALA A 77 -36.68 48.39 15.56
C ALA A 77 -35.76 47.29 16.09
N SER A 78 -35.83 46.99 17.40
CA SER A 78 -35.03 45.93 18.02
C SER A 78 -35.28 44.55 17.40
N LEU A 79 -36.55 44.20 17.14
CA LEU A 79 -36.89 42.94 16.48
C LEU A 79 -36.42 42.89 15.03
N SER A 80 -36.46 44.03 14.32
CA SER A 80 -35.93 44.12 12.96
C SER A 80 -34.43 43.85 12.92
N ASP A 81 -33.68 44.40 13.88
CA ASP A 81 -32.24 44.18 14.01
C ASP A 81 -31.92 42.72 14.35
N GLU A 82 -32.66 42.11 15.28
CA GLU A 82 -32.50 40.70 15.63
C GLU A 82 -32.80 39.78 14.43
N VAL A 83 -33.86 40.06 13.68
CA VAL A 83 -34.19 39.30 12.46
C VAL A 83 -33.10 39.46 11.40
N ALA A 84 -32.53 40.66 11.24
CA ALA A 84 -31.43 40.88 10.31
C ALA A 84 -30.18 40.08 10.72
N GLU A 85 -29.85 40.05 12.00
CA GLU A 85 -28.73 39.28 12.54
C GLU A 85 -28.94 37.77 12.36
N LEU A 86 -30.12 37.24 12.70
CA LEU A 86 -30.44 35.83 12.50
C LEU A 86 -30.37 35.41 11.02
N ARG A 87 -30.81 36.28 10.10
CA ARG A 87 -30.68 36.04 8.66
C ARG A 87 -29.22 36.02 8.21
N SER A 88 -28.38 36.90 8.76
CA SER A 88 -26.94 36.92 8.50
C SER A 88 -26.28 35.62 8.96
N GLN A 89 -26.54 35.20 10.20
CA GLN A 89 -26.02 33.95 10.77
C GLN A 89 -26.48 32.71 9.98
N LEU A 90 -27.73 32.68 9.56
CA LEU A 90 -28.26 31.60 8.71
C LEU A 90 -27.57 31.55 7.34
N GLY A 91 -27.27 32.71 6.75
CA GLY A 91 -26.52 32.82 5.50
C GLY A 91 -25.10 32.25 5.63
N LEU A 92 -24.40 32.59 6.72
CA LEU A 92 -23.07 32.06 7.03
C LEU A 92 -23.10 30.53 7.22
N ALA A 93 -24.02 30.02 8.05
CA ALA A 93 -24.15 28.58 8.30
C ALA A 93 -24.46 27.79 7.02
N THR A 94 -25.29 28.35 6.13
CA THR A 94 -25.62 27.72 4.83
C THR A 94 -24.40 27.65 3.91
N SER A 95 -23.59 28.70 3.87
CA SER A 95 -22.34 28.74 3.11
C SER A 95 -21.33 27.69 3.62
N GLU A 96 -21.17 27.59 4.94
CA GLU A 96 -20.29 26.59 5.57
C GLU A 96 -20.77 25.16 5.31
N ALA A 97 -22.08 24.90 5.43
CA ALA A 97 -22.67 23.60 5.14
C ALA A 97 -22.46 23.19 3.68
N THR A 98 -22.61 24.12 2.74
CA THR A 98 -22.37 23.89 1.30
C THR A 98 -20.89 23.57 1.05
N THR A 99 -19.98 24.34 1.66
CA THR A 99 -18.53 24.12 1.55
C THR A 99 -18.11 22.77 2.15
N SER A 100 -18.63 22.42 3.33
CA SER A 100 -18.37 21.15 4.00
C SER A 100 -18.89 19.97 3.18
N THR A 101 -20.10 20.07 2.63
CA THR A 101 -20.67 19.05 1.75
C THR A 101 -19.81 18.84 0.50
N GLY A 102 -19.32 19.92 -0.11
CA GLY A 102 -18.36 19.84 -1.23
C GLY A 102 -17.06 19.12 -0.85
N LYS A 103 -16.51 19.40 0.34
CA LYS A 103 -15.32 18.70 0.85
C LYS A 103 -15.59 17.21 1.07
N VAL A 104 -16.73 16.84 1.68
CA VAL A 104 -17.11 15.44 1.90
C VAL A 104 -17.27 14.69 0.57
N LEU A 105 -17.87 15.32 -0.44
CA LEU A 105 -17.99 14.72 -1.77
C LEU A 105 -16.59 14.43 -2.36
N ASN A 106 -15.67 15.39 -2.26
CA ASN A 106 -14.29 15.22 -2.73
C ASN A 106 -13.56 14.10 -1.98
N TYR A 107 -13.70 14.01 -0.66
CA TYR A 107 -13.10 12.93 0.12
C TYR A 107 -13.69 11.56 -0.24
N LYS A 108 -15.00 11.50 -0.51
CA LYS A 108 -15.64 10.26 -0.94
C LYS A 108 -15.07 9.78 -2.27
N THR A 109 -14.90 10.67 -3.25
CA THR A 109 -14.28 10.33 -4.54
C THR A 109 -12.83 9.88 -4.38
N ALA A 110 -12.03 10.63 -3.61
CA ALA A 110 -10.64 10.25 -3.33
C ALA A 110 -10.54 8.88 -2.63
N PHE A 111 -11.47 8.59 -1.72
CA PHE A 111 -11.54 7.29 -1.04
C PHE A 111 -11.90 6.17 -2.02
N THR A 112 -12.86 6.37 -2.93
CA THR A 112 -13.20 5.35 -3.93
C THR A 112 -12.05 5.10 -4.90
N ASP A 113 -11.33 6.14 -5.30
CA ASP A 113 -10.15 6.00 -6.17
C ASP A 113 -9.03 5.23 -5.46
N LEU A 114 -8.79 5.55 -4.19
CA LEU A 114 -7.79 4.85 -3.37
C LEU A 114 -8.18 3.39 -3.12
N GLN A 115 -9.46 3.10 -2.90
CA GLN A 115 -9.96 1.74 -2.76
C GLN A 115 -9.74 0.93 -4.04
N HIS A 116 -10.02 1.52 -5.20
CA HIS A 116 -9.78 0.88 -6.49
C HIS A 116 -8.29 0.61 -6.72
N ALA A 117 -7.43 1.59 -6.40
CA ALA A 117 -5.98 1.42 -6.49
C ALA A 117 -5.46 0.32 -5.54
N PHE A 118 -6.00 0.23 -4.33
CA PHE A 118 -5.66 -0.82 -3.37
C PHE A 118 -6.06 -2.21 -3.88
N ASP A 119 -7.29 -2.36 -4.41
CA ASP A 119 -7.75 -3.62 -4.96
C ASP A 119 -6.92 -4.04 -6.18
N GLN A 120 -6.50 -3.09 -7.01
CA GLN A 120 -5.61 -3.36 -8.13
C GLN A 120 -4.22 -3.81 -7.66
N LEU A 121 -3.62 -3.10 -6.70
CA LEU A 121 -2.33 -3.45 -6.13
C LEU A 121 -2.35 -4.84 -5.49
N LYS A 122 -3.46 -5.21 -4.84
CA LYS A 122 -3.65 -6.54 -4.27
C LYS A 122 -3.63 -7.63 -5.35
N ARG A 123 -4.37 -7.44 -6.45
CA ARG A 123 -4.35 -8.38 -7.59
C ARG A 123 -2.94 -8.51 -8.19
N ASP A 124 -2.24 -7.39 -8.36
CA ASP A 124 -0.88 -7.40 -8.91
C ASP A 124 0.11 -8.09 -7.95
N SER A 125 -0.05 -7.89 -6.64
CA SER A 125 0.72 -8.60 -5.61
C SER A 125 0.48 -10.11 -5.64
N ASP A 126 -0.77 -10.54 -5.76
CA ASP A 126 -1.10 -11.96 -5.84
C ASP A 126 -0.55 -12.58 -7.13
N ALA A 127 -0.68 -11.89 -8.27
CA ALA A 127 -0.14 -12.33 -9.55
C ALA A 127 1.40 -12.41 -9.57
N THR A 128 2.08 -11.46 -8.92
CA THR A 128 3.55 -11.49 -8.81
C THR A 128 4.03 -12.59 -7.87
N LYS A 129 3.30 -12.84 -6.77
CA LYS A 129 3.56 -13.98 -5.89
C LYS A 129 3.44 -15.32 -6.63
N GLU A 130 2.37 -15.51 -7.40
CA GLU A 130 2.17 -16.74 -8.18
C GLU A 130 3.29 -16.94 -9.23
N LYS A 131 3.65 -15.87 -9.95
CA LYS A 131 4.78 -15.92 -10.90
C LYS A 131 6.10 -16.28 -10.22
N LEU A 132 6.34 -15.75 -9.02
CA LEU A 132 7.55 -16.05 -8.26
C LEU A 132 7.56 -17.52 -7.80
N GLU A 133 6.45 -18.02 -7.26
CA GLU A 133 6.32 -19.43 -6.86
C GLU A 133 6.53 -20.37 -8.06
N GLU A 134 5.98 -20.03 -9.22
CA GLU A 134 6.18 -20.80 -10.45
C GLU A 134 7.63 -20.76 -10.94
N ALA A 135 8.28 -19.59 -10.91
CA ALA A 135 9.69 -19.44 -11.26
C ALA A 135 10.59 -20.26 -10.32
N THR A 136 10.37 -20.17 -9.01
CA THR A 136 11.11 -20.97 -8.02
C THR A 136 10.90 -22.48 -8.22
N LYS A 137 9.68 -22.91 -8.56
CA LYS A 137 9.41 -24.31 -8.87
C LYS A 137 10.16 -24.77 -10.12
N ARG A 138 10.14 -23.96 -11.19
CA ARG A 138 10.89 -24.25 -12.43
C ARG A 138 12.39 -24.35 -12.17
N GLU A 139 12.95 -23.41 -11.41
CA GLU A 139 14.37 -23.41 -11.07
C GLU A 139 14.77 -24.64 -10.27
N ARG A 140 13.96 -25.04 -9.27
CA ARG A 140 14.20 -26.27 -8.51
C ARG A 140 14.24 -27.51 -9.40
N VAL A 141 13.31 -27.61 -10.35
CA VAL A 141 13.28 -28.72 -11.32
C VAL A 141 14.52 -28.68 -12.22
N LEU A 142 14.93 -27.49 -12.70
CA LEU A 142 16.16 -27.34 -13.49
C LEU A 142 17.41 -27.77 -12.72
N MET A 143 17.55 -27.36 -11.46
CA MET A 143 18.68 -27.77 -10.61
C MET A 143 18.70 -29.29 -10.38
N GLN A 144 17.54 -29.89 -10.12
CA GLN A 144 17.43 -31.34 -9.96
C GLN A 144 17.81 -32.08 -11.24
N ASN A 145 17.34 -31.60 -12.40
CA ASN A 145 17.67 -32.16 -13.70
C ASN A 145 19.16 -31.99 -14.04
N ALA A 146 19.75 -30.83 -13.74
CA ALA A 146 21.18 -30.60 -13.92
C ALA A 146 22.03 -31.54 -13.06
N SER A 147 21.65 -31.76 -11.79
CA SER A 147 22.32 -32.71 -10.90
C SER A 147 22.24 -34.15 -11.43
N ASN A 148 21.06 -34.58 -11.88
CA ASN A 148 20.88 -35.89 -12.48
C ASN A 148 21.71 -36.05 -13.76
N THR A 149 21.76 -35.02 -14.60
CA THR A 149 22.54 -35.02 -15.85
C THR A 149 24.04 -35.09 -15.56
N ALA A 150 24.54 -34.34 -14.58
CA ALA A 150 25.93 -34.38 -14.15
C ALA A 150 26.31 -35.78 -13.62
N ARG A 151 25.43 -36.42 -12.82
CA ARG A 151 25.65 -37.79 -12.33
C ARG A 151 25.70 -38.79 -13.49
N GLN A 152 24.76 -38.70 -14.43
CA GLN A 152 24.76 -39.55 -15.63
C GLN A 152 26.01 -39.35 -16.48
N GLN A 153 26.47 -38.11 -16.67
CA GLN A 153 27.71 -37.82 -17.40
C GLN A 153 28.94 -38.39 -16.70
N SER A 154 29.02 -38.32 -15.36
CA SER A 154 30.12 -38.94 -14.60
C SER A 154 30.13 -40.45 -14.81
N GLN A 155 28.97 -41.11 -14.65
CA GLN A 155 28.84 -42.56 -14.85
C GLN A 155 29.19 -42.97 -16.28
N MET A 156 28.71 -42.22 -17.29
CA MET A 156 29.05 -42.47 -18.68
C MET A 156 30.56 -42.33 -18.93
N LYS A 157 31.18 -41.27 -18.39
CA LYS A 157 32.62 -41.05 -18.52
C LYS A 157 33.42 -42.17 -17.87
N GLU A 158 33.07 -42.55 -16.64
CA GLU A 158 33.70 -43.67 -15.93
C GLU A 158 33.58 -44.97 -16.73
N SER A 159 32.40 -45.27 -17.29
CA SER A 159 32.20 -46.45 -18.13
C SER A 159 33.05 -46.42 -19.40
N PHE A 160 33.19 -45.24 -20.04
CA PHE A 160 34.00 -45.06 -21.23
C PHE A 160 35.50 -45.18 -20.92
N ASP A 161 35.95 -44.67 -19.78
CA ASP A 161 37.34 -44.77 -19.32
C ASP A 161 37.71 -46.25 -19.06
N VAL A 162 36.82 -47.04 -18.46
CA VAL A 162 37.02 -48.49 -18.27
C VAL A 162 37.15 -49.21 -19.61
N VAL A 163 36.27 -48.93 -20.58
CA VAL A 163 36.35 -49.53 -21.92
C VAL A 163 37.64 -49.12 -22.64
N THR A 164 38.01 -47.85 -22.56
CA THR A 164 39.24 -47.31 -23.16
C THR A 164 40.48 -47.99 -22.59
N LEU A 165 40.52 -48.19 -21.27
CA LEU A 165 41.61 -48.89 -20.61
C LEU A 165 41.66 -50.37 -21.02
N ALA A 166 40.51 -51.05 -21.07
CA ALA A 166 40.43 -52.45 -21.47
C ALA A 166 40.90 -52.67 -22.91
N LEU A 167 40.61 -51.75 -23.83
CA LEU A 167 41.02 -51.83 -25.24
C LEU A 167 42.48 -51.46 -25.51
N ARG A 168 43.19 -50.87 -24.53
CA ARG A 168 44.59 -50.46 -24.70
C ARG A 168 45.51 -51.63 -25.06
N MET A 169 45.38 -52.74 -24.34
CA MET A 169 46.21 -53.94 -24.54
C MET A 169 45.90 -54.67 -25.86
N PRO A 170 44.63 -54.93 -26.22
CA PRO A 170 44.24 -55.41 -27.54
C PRO A 170 44.83 -54.61 -28.69
N ASN A 171 44.73 -53.28 -28.62
CA ASN A 171 45.26 -52.43 -29.68
C ASN A 171 46.78 -52.55 -29.81
N SER A 172 47.52 -52.60 -28.69
CA SER A 172 48.97 -52.85 -28.73
C SER A 172 49.33 -54.24 -29.22
N PHE A 173 48.53 -55.26 -28.87
CA PHE A 173 48.73 -56.63 -29.28
C PHE A 173 48.51 -56.81 -30.78
N LEU A 174 47.43 -56.25 -31.33
CA LEU A 174 47.15 -56.27 -32.77
C LEU A 174 48.25 -55.58 -33.58
N ALA A 175 48.77 -54.44 -33.10
CA ALA A 175 49.92 -53.78 -33.72
C ALA A 175 51.18 -54.66 -33.72
N SER A 176 51.44 -55.39 -32.63
CA SER A 176 52.55 -56.35 -32.56
C SER A 176 52.36 -57.53 -33.52
N ILE A 177 51.13 -58.07 -33.62
CA ILE A 177 50.80 -59.12 -34.59
C ILE A 177 51.03 -58.63 -36.00
N GLN A 178 50.57 -57.43 -36.35
CA GLN A 178 50.74 -56.88 -37.69
C GLN A 178 52.23 -56.82 -38.08
N ARG A 179 53.11 -56.39 -37.18
CA ARG A 179 54.57 -56.41 -37.43
C ARG A 179 55.12 -57.83 -37.62
N ILE A 180 54.62 -58.82 -36.88
CA ILE A 180 55.01 -60.22 -37.04
C ILE A 180 54.54 -60.75 -38.41
N MET A 181 53.32 -60.42 -38.81
CA MET A 181 52.76 -60.78 -40.12
C MET A 181 53.52 -60.13 -41.26
N GLU A 182 53.93 -58.86 -41.12
CA GLU A 182 54.80 -58.18 -42.09
C GLU A 182 56.14 -58.91 -42.27
N LYS A 183 56.76 -59.36 -41.16
CA LYS A 183 57.98 -60.18 -41.21
C LYS A 183 57.77 -61.56 -41.82
N LEU A 184 56.63 -62.21 -41.55
CA LEU A 184 56.27 -63.51 -42.14
C LEU A 184 56.06 -63.43 -43.65
N ASN A 185 55.53 -62.30 -44.12
CA ASN A 185 55.28 -62.03 -45.54
C ASN A 185 56.52 -61.51 -46.29
N ASP A 186 57.66 -61.37 -45.62
CA ASP A 186 58.92 -60.99 -46.27
C ASP A 186 59.39 -62.13 -47.21
N PRO A 187 59.48 -61.90 -48.53
CA PRO A 187 59.90 -62.91 -49.50
C PRO A 187 61.34 -63.42 -49.28
N ALA A 188 62.17 -62.70 -48.52
CA ALA A 188 63.51 -63.16 -48.15
C ALA A 188 63.53 -64.14 -46.98
N LEU A 189 62.40 -64.34 -46.27
CA LEU A 189 62.30 -65.21 -45.12
C LEU A 189 61.96 -66.65 -45.52
N ARG A 190 62.95 -67.55 -45.43
CA ARG A 190 62.74 -68.98 -45.70
C ARG A 190 61.87 -69.62 -44.62
N PRO A 191 60.98 -70.57 -44.96
CA PRO A 191 60.13 -71.27 -43.99
C PRO A 191 60.91 -71.88 -42.82
N ALA A 192 62.06 -72.49 -43.09
CA ALA A 192 62.91 -73.11 -42.08
C ALA A 192 63.48 -72.11 -41.04
N ASP A 193 63.56 -70.81 -41.36
CA ASP A 193 64.13 -69.78 -40.50
C ASP A 193 63.06 -68.97 -39.74
N ARG A 194 61.76 -69.10 -40.09
CA ARG A 194 60.65 -68.33 -39.52
C ARG A 194 60.58 -68.44 -38.01
N LYS A 195 60.57 -69.68 -37.51
CA LYS A 195 60.50 -69.99 -36.07
C LYS A 195 61.69 -69.41 -35.29
N ARG A 196 62.89 -69.43 -35.88
CA ARG A 196 64.10 -68.89 -35.23
C ARG A 196 64.09 -67.37 -35.19
N LYS A 197 63.73 -66.70 -36.30
CA LYS A 197 63.77 -65.24 -36.40
C LYS A 197 62.62 -64.52 -35.69
N LEU A 198 61.48 -65.17 -35.51
CA LEU A 198 60.29 -64.60 -34.86
C LEU A 198 60.13 -65.00 -33.40
N LYS A 199 60.99 -65.90 -32.89
CA LYS A 199 60.88 -66.43 -31.53
C LYS A 199 60.80 -65.33 -30.47
N ASP A 200 61.70 -64.34 -30.52
CA ASP A 200 61.76 -63.28 -29.52
C ASP A 200 60.53 -62.38 -29.55
N ASP A 201 59.96 -62.13 -30.73
CA ASP A 201 58.73 -61.34 -30.88
C ASP A 201 57.52 -62.11 -30.34
N ILE A 202 57.45 -63.43 -30.60
CA ILE A 202 56.40 -64.33 -30.14
C ILE A 202 56.46 -64.50 -28.62
N ASP A 203 57.64 -64.72 -28.06
CA ASP A 203 57.85 -64.89 -26.62
C ASP A 203 57.50 -63.58 -25.87
N ARG A 204 57.88 -62.42 -26.44
CA ARG A 204 57.51 -61.10 -25.91
C ARG A 204 56.00 -60.89 -25.97
N LEU A 205 55.35 -61.24 -27.08
CA LEU A 205 53.91 -61.09 -27.23
C LEU A 205 53.15 -62.03 -26.29
N GLN A 206 53.65 -63.24 -26.08
CA GLN A 206 53.06 -64.20 -25.15
C GLN A 206 53.19 -63.76 -23.70
N ALA A 207 54.33 -63.18 -23.32
CA ALA A 207 54.52 -62.59 -22.00
C ALA A 207 53.53 -61.44 -21.76
N GLN A 208 53.22 -60.64 -22.79
CA GLN A 208 52.21 -59.58 -22.70
C GLN A 208 50.80 -60.12 -22.50
N VAL A 209 50.44 -61.25 -23.14
CA VAL A 209 49.13 -61.90 -22.94
C VAL A 209 49.04 -62.50 -21.53
N ALA A 210 50.08 -63.20 -21.07
CA ALA A 210 50.12 -63.79 -19.74
C ALA A 210 50.08 -62.73 -18.62
N ALA A 211 50.74 -61.59 -18.81
CA ALA A 211 50.68 -60.47 -17.88
C ALA A 211 49.30 -59.78 -17.84
N TYR A 212 48.44 -60.02 -18.84
CA TYR A 212 47.08 -59.49 -18.92
C TYR A 212 46.03 -60.45 -18.34
N GLU A 213 46.43 -61.60 -17.79
CA GLU A 213 45.52 -62.57 -17.22
C GLU A 213 44.66 -61.93 -16.10
N PRO A 214 43.33 -61.92 -16.24
CA PRO A 214 42.46 -61.29 -15.25
C PRO A 214 42.51 -62.11 -13.95
N HIS A 215 43.05 -61.52 -12.88
CA HIS A 215 43.04 -62.14 -11.55
C HIS A 215 41.59 -62.33 -11.06
N THR A 216 41.14 -63.59 -11.02
CA THR A 216 39.80 -64.00 -10.57
C THR A 216 39.57 -63.80 -9.07
N SER A 217 40.60 -63.43 -8.31
CA SER A 217 40.59 -63.31 -6.85
C SER A 217 40.36 -61.88 -6.32
N SER A 218 40.20 -60.88 -7.19
CA SER A 218 39.73 -59.56 -6.72
C SER A 218 38.21 -59.63 -6.53
N SER A 219 37.82 -60.04 -5.32
CA SER A 219 36.47 -59.93 -4.77
C SER A 219 35.82 -58.66 -5.30
N ALA A 220 34.61 -58.80 -5.83
CA ALA A 220 33.71 -57.71 -6.12
C ALA A 220 33.74 -56.71 -4.95
N VAL A 221 34.49 -55.63 -5.11
CA VAL A 221 34.25 -54.42 -4.34
C VAL A 221 32.95 -53.92 -4.95
N ALA A 222 31.85 -54.36 -4.36
CA ALA A 222 30.59 -53.69 -4.55
C ALA A 222 30.85 -52.23 -4.20
N SER A 223 30.98 -51.40 -5.24
CA SER A 223 30.84 -49.97 -5.07
C SER A 223 29.52 -49.77 -4.32
N ALA A 224 29.50 -48.85 -3.36
CA ALA A 224 28.34 -48.61 -2.50
C ALA A 224 27.05 -48.29 -3.29
N ASP A 225 27.19 -47.94 -4.57
CA ASP A 225 26.12 -47.91 -5.56
C ASP A 225 26.03 -49.28 -6.26
N CYS A 226 24.87 -49.94 -6.21
CA CYS A 226 24.55 -51.27 -6.78
C CYS A 226 24.72 -51.41 -8.32
N THR A 227 25.78 -50.89 -8.92
CA THR A 227 26.17 -51.07 -10.32
C THR A 227 27.15 -52.24 -10.41
N PRO A 228 26.85 -53.30 -11.18
CA PRO A 228 27.77 -54.42 -11.35
C PRO A 228 29.07 -53.95 -12.00
N SER A 229 30.22 -54.34 -11.42
CA SER A 229 31.54 -54.04 -11.97
C SER A 229 31.71 -54.74 -13.32
N VAL A 230 31.59 -53.98 -14.41
CA VAL A 230 31.69 -54.49 -15.80
C VAL A 230 33.15 -54.75 -16.23
N ASP A 231 34.11 -54.31 -15.42
CA ASP A 231 35.54 -54.34 -15.72
C ASP A 231 36.10 -55.77 -15.77
N ILE A 232 35.65 -56.64 -14.86
CA ILE A 232 36.09 -58.04 -14.81
C ILE A 232 35.60 -58.84 -16.04
N PRO A 233 34.29 -58.82 -16.40
CA PRO A 233 33.81 -59.47 -17.62
C PRO A 233 34.49 -58.97 -18.90
N ILE A 234 34.71 -57.65 -19.03
CA ILE A 234 35.36 -57.09 -20.22
C ILE A 234 36.81 -57.59 -20.33
N ARG A 235 37.59 -57.55 -19.24
CA ARG A 235 38.98 -58.07 -19.24
C ARG A 235 39.03 -59.57 -19.53
N GLN A 236 38.06 -60.35 -19.04
CA GLN A 236 37.95 -61.78 -19.35
C GLN A 236 37.70 -62.03 -20.84
N CYS A 237 36.76 -61.32 -21.45
CA CYS A 237 36.50 -61.41 -22.89
C CYS A 237 37.73 -61.02 -23.71
N VAL A 238 38.41 -59.95 -23.32
CA VAL A 238 39.64 -59.50 -23.98
C VAL A 238 40.74 -60.55 -23.87
N HIS A 239 41.01 -61.06 -22.67
CA HIS A 239 42.04 -62.07 -22.47
C HIS A 239 41.77 -63.36 -23.27
N ALA A 240 40.50 -63.79 -23.34
CA ALA A 240 40.11 -64.93 -24.16
C ALA A 240 40.42 -64.70 -25.65
N PHE A 241 40.07 -63.52 -26.18
CA PHE A 241 40.40 -63.14 -27.55
C PHE A 241 41.92 -63.14 -27.82
N LEU A 242 42.69 -62.53 -26.92
CA LEU A 242 44.15 -62.48 -27.02
C LEU A 242 44.77 -63.88 -27.02
N SER A 243 44.29 -64.76 -26.14
CA SER A 243 44.76 -66.14 -26.02
C SER A 243 44.49 -66.95 -27.28
N VAL A 244 43.27 -66.85 -27.85
CA VAL A 244 42.91 -67.54 -29.11
C VAL A 244 43.80 -67.04 -30.26
N THR A 245 43.96 -65.72 -30.38
CA THR A 245 44.75 -65.12 -31.46
C THR A 245 46.23 -65.50 -31.35
N MET A 246 46.78 -65.57 -30.13
CA MET A 246 48.14 -66.01 -29.88
C MET A 246 48.37 -67.47 -30.31
N THR A 247 47.42 -68.36 -30.02
CA THR A 247 47.48 -69.76 -30.46
C THR A 247 47.45 -69.87 -31.99
N LEU A 248 46.60 -69.09 -32.66
CA LEU A 248 46.55 -69.04 -34.12
C LEU A 248 47.88 -68.55 -34.72
N LEU A 249 48.46 -67.47 -34.17
CA LEU A 249 49.73 -66.94 -34.64
C LEU A 249 50.87 -67.95 -34.53
N LYS A 250 50.96 -68.67 -33.42
CA LYS A 250 51.97 -69.75 -33.25
C LYS A 250 51.80 -70.84 -34.29
N SER A 251 50.55 -71.26 -34.52
CA SER A 251 50.25 -72.28 -35.53
C SER A 251 50.67 -71.82 -36.94
N GLU A 252 50.61 -70.52 -37.24
CA GLU A 252 51.04 -69.98 -38.53
C GLU A 252 52.56 -69.92 -38.66
N VAL A 253 53.27 -69.59 -37.59
CA VAL A 253 54.75 -69.52 -37.58
C VAL A 253 55.39 -70.91 -37.64
N ASP A 254 54.71 -71.93 -37.09
CA ASP A 254 55.15 -73.31 -37.08
C ASP A 254 54.88 -74.07 -38.41
N LYS A 255 54.23 -73.43 -39.40
CA LYS A 255 54.05 -73.93 -40.78
C LYS A 255 55.26 -73.65 -41.67
#